data_AF-A0A7V9NYZ8-F1
#
_entry.id   AF-A0A7V9NYZ8-F1
#
_cell.length_a   1.000
_cell.length_b   1.000
_cell.length_c   1.000
_cell.angle_alpha   90.00
_cell.angle_beta   90.00
_cell.angle_gamma   90.00
#
_symmetry.space_group_name_H-M   'P 1'
#
loop_
_entity.id
_entity.type
_entity.pdbx_description
1 polymer ?
#
loop_
_entity_poly.entity_id
_entity_poly.type
_entity_poly.pdbx_seq_one_letter_code
_entity_poly.pdbx_strand_id
1 'polypeptide(L)' 'MKKMMILVAALGLTIATTSCKKDYVCKCTKTYTGTTSSTTSDDGQYTYKDTRPKADDRCNANEKTGSDLGGSYTRNCDIQ' A
#
# COMPACT_ATOMS: atom_id res chain seq x y z
N MET A 1 -48.87 18.77 35.58
CA MET A 1 -47.67 18.27 36.31
C MET A 1 -47.09 17.11 35.52
N LYS A 2 -45.78 17.20 35.19
CA LYS A 2 -44.82 16.07 35.01
C LYS A 2 -45.22 14.99 33.96
N LYS A 3 -44.47 14.73 32.88
CA LYS A 3 -43.01 14.57 32.80
C LYS A 3 -42.53 14.71 31.34
N MET A 4 -41.52 15.57 31.16
CA MET A 4 -40.26 15.36 30.43
C MET A 4 -40.34 14.69 29.05
N MET A 5 -40.09 15.41 27.95
CA MET A 5 -38.75 15.80 27.49
C MET A 5 -37.72 14.66 27.54
N ILE A 6 -37.67 13.85 26.48
CA ILE A 6 -36.51 13.09 26.00
C ILE A 6 -36.73 13.01 24.47
N LEU A 7 -36.12 13.77 23.56
CA LEU A 7 -34.71 14.16 23.40
C LEU A 7 -33.78 12.95 23.36
N VAL A 8 -33.96 12.09 22.36
CA VAL A 8 -32.84 11.37 21.74
C VAL A 8 -32.97 11.53 20.24
N ALA A 9 -32.19 12.47 19.74
CA ALA A 9 -31.82 12.57 18.34
C ALA A 9 -31.14 11.25 17.92
N ALA A 10 -31.92 10.29 17.45
CA ALA A 10 -31.44 9.18 16.65
C ALA A 10 -31.35 9.60 15.18
N LEU A 11 -30.82 10.81 14.92
CA LEU A 11 -30.23 11.10 13.63
C LEU A 11 -28.96 10.29 13.61
N GLY A 12 -29.07 9.10 12.99
CA GLY A 12 -27.96 8.19 12.78
C GLY A 12 -26.76 9.01 12.39
N LEU A 13 -25.76 9.02 13.27
CA LEU A 13 -24.40 9.36 12.93
C LEU A 13 -24.02 8.31 11.89
N THR A 14 -24.38 8.56 10.64
CA THR A 14 -23.67 8.00 9.49
C THR A 14 -22.30 8.62 9.65
N ILE A 15 -21.45 7.94 10.43
CA ILE A 15 -20.02 8.11 10.37
C ILE A 15 -19.73 7.76 8.92
N ALA A 16 -19.75 8.79 8.06
CA ALA A 16 -19.11 8.73 6.78
C ALA A 16 -17.67 8.44 7.18
N THR A 17 -17.31 7.15 7.21
CA THR A 17 -15.93 6.73 7.19
C THR A 17 -15.47 7.21 5.83
N THR A 18 -15.12 8.50 5.75
CA THR A 18 -14.22 9.00 4.73
C THR A 18 -12.98 8.16 4.96
N SER A 19 -12.95 6.99 4.30
CA SER A 19 -11.76 6.19 4.21
C SER A 19 -10.74 7.18 3.70
N CYS A 20 -9.81 7.60 4.57
CA CYS A 20 -8.76 8.56 4.26
C CYS A 20 -7.80 7.88 3.28
N LYS A 21 -8.32 7.51 2.11
CA LYS A 21 -7.58 6.93 1.01
C LYS A 21 -6.74 8.05 0.48
N LYS A 22 -5.44 7.88 0.63
CA LYS A 22 -4.45 8.78 0.07
C LYS A 22 -3.77 8.03 -1.08
N ASP A 23 -3.20 8.80 -1.98
CA ASP A 23 -2.37 8.25 -3.04
C ASP A 23 -1.01 7.92 -2.41
N TYR A 24 -0.68 6.63 -2.39
CA TYR A 24 0.62 6.12 -1.97
C TYR A 24 1.41 5.66 -3.18
N VAL A 25 2.67 6.06 -3.24
CA VAL A 25 3.58 5.69 -4.34
C VAL A 25 4.37 4.46 -3.90
N CYS A 26 4.19 3.36 -4.61
CA CYS A 26 4.98 2.15 -4.49
C CYS A 26 6.11 2.19 -5.51
N LYS A 27 7.37 2.17 -5.05
CA LYS A 27 8.54 2.08 -5.93
C LYS A 27 9.13 0.69 -5.81
N CYS A 28 9.45 0.10 -6.96
CA CYS A 28 10.09 -1.19 -7.00
C CYS A 28 11.50 -1.07 -7.54
N THR A 29 12.39 -1.88 -6.98
CA THR A 29 13.76 -2.04 -7.45
C THR A 29 14.00 -3.51 -7.77
N LYS A 30 14.85 -3.76 -8.75
CA LYS A 30 15.31 -5.10 -9.10
C LYS A 30 16.80 -5.20 -8.80
N THR A 31 17.14 -6.15 -7.93
CA THR A 31 18.51 -6.49 -7.54
C THR A 31 18.90 -7.80 -8.18
N TYR A 32 19.89 -7.78 -9.07
CA TYR A 32 20.52 -8.98 -9.61
C TYR A 32 21.68 -9.39 -8.70
N THR A 33 21.73 -10.67 -8.34
CA THR A 33 22.78 -11.21 -7.46
C THR A 33 23.77 -12.00 -8.31
N GLY A 34 24.92 -11.38 -8.61
CA GLY A 34 26.06 -12.05 -9.24
C GLY A 34 27.01 -12.65 -8.21
N THR A 35 27.94 -13.51 -8.67
CA THR A 35 28.93 -14.19 -7.81
C THR A 35 29.92 -13.22 -7.15
N THR A 36 30.13 -12.05 -7.73
CA THR A 36 31.12 -11.05 -7.29
C THR A 36 30.51 -9.69 -6.94
N SER A 37 29.31 -9.38 -7.42
CA SER A 37 28.62 -8.12 -7.14
C SER A 37 27.11 -8.25 -7.31
N SER A 38 26.37 -7.46 -6.53
CA SER A 38 24.94 -7.22 -6.76
C SER A 38 24.75 -5.88 -7.48
N THR A 39 23.78 -5.84 -8.40
CA THR A 39 23.39 -4.60 -9.08
C THR A 39 21.91 -4.36 -8.85
N THR A 40 21.57 -3.22 -8.24
CA THR A 40 20.20 -2.78 -8.02
C THR A 40 19.84 -1.68 -9.00
N SER A 41 18.65 -1.78 -9.59
CA SER A 41 18.13 -0.83 -10.57
C SER A 41 16.65 -0.57 -10.31
N ASP A 42 16.16 0.60 -10.70
CA ASP A 42 14.73 0.93 -10.61
C ASP A 42 13.91 0.02 -11.54
N ASP A 43 12.82 -0.54 -11.02
CA ASP A 43 11.96 -1.52 -11.71
C ASP A 43 10.48 -1.10 -11.65
N GLY A 44 10.23 0.18 -11.88
CA GLY A 44 8.90 0.78 -12.04
C GLY A 44 8.29 1.39 -10.78
N GLN A 45 7.18 2.09 -10.99
CA GLN A 45 6.43 2.80 -9.94
C GLN A 45 4.92 2.61 -10.15
N TYR A 46 4.19 2.43 -9.05
CA TYR A 46 2.73 2.31 -9.03
C TYR A 46 2.13 3.27 -8.02
N THR A 47 0.93 3.76 -8.29
CA THR A 47 0.18 4.61 -7.35
C THR A 47 -1.06 3.87 -6.86
N TYR A 48 -1.17 3.69 -5.55
CA TYR A 48 -2.32 3.04 -4.92
C TYR A 48 -3.10 4.06 -4.09
N LYS A 49 -4.36 4.29 -4.49
CA LYS A 49 -5.30 5.10 -3.71
C LYS A 49 -6.03 4.24 -2.68
N ASP A 50 -5.46 4.12 -1.49
CA ASP A 50 -6.06 3.33 -0.40
C ASP A 50 -5.60 3.80 0.99
N THR A 51 -5.95 3.04 2.03
CA THR A 51 -5.31 3.17 3.35
C THR A 51 -3.87 2.68 3.28
N ARG A 52 -2.98 3.25 4.12
CA ARG A 52 -1.55 2.87 4.13
C ARG A 52 -1.33 1.35 4.20
N PRO A 53 -1.98 0.58 5.11
CA PRO A 53 -1.75 -0.87 5.18
C PRO A 53 -2.17 -1.59 3.91
N LYS A 54 -3.29 -1.21 3.29
CA LYS A 54 -3.77 -1.85 2.05
C LYS A 54 -2.90 -1.49 0.85
N ALA A 55 -2.40 -0.27 0.82
CA ALA A 55 -1.47 0.17 -0.22
C ALA A 55 -0.12 -0.55 -0.07
N ASP A 56 0.33 -0.79 1.18
CA ASP A 56 1.55 -1.54 1.50
C ASP A 56 1.42 -3.01 1.09
N ASP A 57 0.34 -3.67 1.50
CA ASP A 57 0.03 -5.05 1.08
C ASP A 57 0.03 -5.21 -0.44
N ARG A 58 -0.57 -4.24 -1.16
CA ARG A 58 -0.58 -4.20 -2.62
C ARG A 58 0.78 -3.93 -3.23
N CYS A 59 1.60 -3.10 -2.59
CA CYS A 59 2.96 -2.82 -3.04
C CYS A 59 3.83 -4.07 -2.92
N ASN A 60 3.79 -4.70 -1.75
CA ASN A 60 4.55 -5.91 -1.41
C ASN A 60 4.11 -7.11 -2.25
N ALA A 61 2.83 -7.16 -2.67
CA ALA A 61 2.34 -8.18 -3.60
C ALA A 61 3.03 -8.16 -4.98
N ASN A 62 3.72 -7.07 -5.34
CA ASN A 62 4.53 -7.02 -6.56
C ASN A 62 5.98 -7.49 -6.35
N GLU A 63 6.40 -7.78 -5.12
CA GLU A 63 7.69 -8.39 -4.85
C GLU A 63 7.74 -9.80 -5.44
N LYS A 64 8.88 -10.13 -6.02
CA LYS A 64 9.09 -11.46 -6.60
C LYS A 64 10.56 -11.76 -6.75
N THR A 65 10.90 -13.03 -6.74
CA THR A 65 12.19 -13.51 -7.21
C THR A 65 12.01 -14.18 -8.57
N GLY A 66 13.06 -14.16 -9.38
CA GLY A 66 13.04 -14.80 -10.68
C GLY A 66 14.42 -14.87 -11.29
N SER A 67 14.48 -15.31 -12.53
CA SER A 67 15.69 -15.28 -13.34
C SER A 67 15.34 -14.87 -14.77
N ASP A 68 16.23 -14.10 -15.37
CA ASP A 68 16.19 -13.76 -16.79
C ASP A 68 17.60 -13.85 -17.40
N LEU A 69 17.77 -13.33 -18.62
CA LEU A 69 19.07 -13.35 -19.32
C LEU A 69 20.19 -12.64 -18.55
N GLY A 70 19.86 -11.75 -17.61
CA GLY A 70 20.81 -11.05 -16.73
C GLY A 70 21.14 -11.80 -15.43
N GLY A 71 20.52 -12.96 -15.18
CA GLY A 71 20.73 -13.80 -14.00
C GLY A 71 19.55 -13.80 -13.03
N SER A 72 19.78 -14.36 -11.85
CA SER A 72 18.79 -14.37 -10.77
C SER A 72 18.60 -12.97 -10.20
N TYR A 73 17.35 -12.59 -9.99
CA TYR A 73 17.00 -11.30 -9.42
C TYR A 73 15.96 -11.42 -8.31
N THR A 74 16.02 -10.45 -7.41
CA THR A 74 14.98 -10.16 -6.42
C THR A 74 14.42 -8.78 -6.73
N ARG A 75 13.10 -8.72 -6.86
CA ARG A 75 12.34 -7.48 -6.99
C ARG A 75 11.77 -7.12 -5.62
N ASN A 76 12.18 -5.98 -5.09
CA ASN A 76 11.70 -5.43 -3.83
C ASN A 76 10.83 -4.21 -4.11
N CYS A 77 9.77 -4.01 -3.33
CA CYS A 77 8.83 -2.92 -3.54
C CYS A 77 8.45 -2.27 -2.23
N ASP A 78 8.55 -0.95 -2.15
CA ASP A 78 8.30 -0.21 -0.92
C ASP A 78 7.45 1.03 -1.18
N ILE A 79 6.49 1.27 -0.28
CA ILE A 79 5.76 2.54 -0.23
C ILE A 79 6.71 3.67 0.19
N GLN A 80 6.59 4.79 -0.53
CA GLN A 80 7.26 6.06 -0.24
C GLN A 80 6.40 6.97 0.64
#